data_AF-A0A0B7AK47-F1
#
_entry.id   AF-A0A0B7AK47-F1
#
_cell.length_a   1.000
_cell.length_b   1.000
_cell.length_c   1.000
_cell.angle_alpha   90.00
_cell.angle_beta   90.00
_cell.angle_gamma   90.00
#
_symmetry.space_group_name_H-M   'P 1'
#
loop_
_entity.id
_entity.type
_entity.pdbx_description
1 polymer ?
#
loop_
_entity_poly.entity_id
_entity_poly.type
_entity_poly.pdbx_seq_one_letter_code
_entity_poly.pdbx_strand_id
1 'polypeptide(L)'
;RSKQDLLFQYLYSTAPQPARSDIASAPLAGYGYGLPLSRLYARYFQGDIMLNSYEGYGTDAIIYLKVLSSEASEMLPVYNKTASRVYHRDVPVNDWSSPWITNHNQRSFSSLSSNHK
;
A
#
# COMPACT_ATOMS: atom_id res chain seq x y z
N ARG A 1 3.98 -11.35 -10.78
CA ARG A 1 3.58 -10.83 -9.45
C ARG A 1 2.28 -10.07 -9.63
N SER A 2 1.22 -10.38 -8.88
CA SER A 2 -0.06 -9.65 -9.00
C SER A 2 0.15 -8.18 -8.60
N LYS A 3 -0.54 -7.25 -9.27
CA LYS A 3 -0.50 -5.81 -8.93
C LYS A 3 -1.42 -5.44 -7.75
N GLN A 4 -1.97 -6.45 -7.07
CA GLN A 4 -2.97 -6.26 -6.01
C GLN A 4 -2.42 -5.45 -4.84
N ASP A 5 -1.15 -5.65 -4.47
CA ASP A 5 -0.48 -4.90 -3.41
C ASP A 5 -0.49 -3.37 -3.66
N LEU A 6 -0.45 -2.96 -4.94
CA LEU A 6 -0.40 -1.56 -5.34
C LEU A 6 -1.76 -0.87 -5.24
N LEU A 7 -2.87 -1.62 -5.30
CA LEU A 7 -4.22 -1.05 -5.35
C LEU A 7 -4.60 -0.23 -4.11
N PHE A 8 -3.99 -0.54 -2.96
CA PHE A 8 -4.18 0.19 -1.71
C PHE A 8 -3.07 1.21 -1.45
N GLN A 9 -2.12 1.39 -2.36
CA GLN A 9 -1.13 2.44 -2.24
C GLN A 9 -1.77 3.78 -2.63
N TYR A 10 -1.59 4.78 -1.76
CA TYR A 10 -1.99 6.15 -2.07
C TYR A 10 -1.37 6.62 -3.39
N LEU A 11 -2.14 7.38 -4.17
CA LEU A 11 -1.77 7.91 -5.48
C LEU A 11 -1.59 6.87 -6.59
N TYR A 12 -1.76 5.57 -6.30
CA TYR A 12 -1.74 4.56 -7.34
C TYR A 12 -3.04 4.61 -8.16
N SER A 13 -2.91 4.79 -9.48
CA SER A 13 -4.02 4.77 -10.42
C SER A 13 -3.52 4.32 -11.79
N THR A 14 -4.35 3.57 -12.50
CA THR A 14 -4.13 3.23 -13.92
C THR A 14 -4.79 4.22 -14.87
N ALA A 15 -5.71 5.06 -14.37
CA ALA A 15 -6.29 6.17 -15.11
C ALA A 15 -5.34 7.38 -15.08
N PRO A 16 -5.29 8.19 -16.16
CA PRO A 16 -4.49 9.40 -16.20
C PRO A 16 -4.92 10.37 -15.10
N GLN A 17 -4.00 11.23 -14.67
CA GLN A 17 -4.33 12.26 -13.69
C GLN A 17 -5.37 13.21 -14.31
N PRO A 18 -6.52 13.38 -13.65
CA PRO A 18 -7.57 14.19 -14.23
C PRO A 18 -7.20 15.67 -14.16
N ALA A 19 -7.57 16.42 -15.20
CA ALA A 19 -7.49 17.87 -15.17
C ALA A 19 -8.39 18.43 -14.05
N ARG A 20 -8.08 19.64 -13.57
CA ARG A 20 -8.99 20.37 -12.69
C ARG A 20 -10.28 20.65 -13.46
N SER A 21 -11.32 19.86 -13.21
CA SER A 21 -12.65 20.01 -13.76
C SER A 21 -13.58 20.67 -12.75
N ASP A 22 -14.62 21.34 -13.22
CA ASP A 22 -15.71 21.82 -12.37
C ASP A 22 -16.43 20.64 -11.68
N ILE A 23 -17.06 20.90 -10.53
CA ILE A 23 -17.72 19.89 -9.68
C ILE A 23 -18.72 19.02 -10.47
N ALA A 24 -19.33 19.57 -11.52
CA ALA A 24 -20.29 18.86 -12.37
C ALA A 24 -19.69 17.78 -13.27
N SER A 25 -18.36 17.76 -13.49
CA SER A 25 -17.66 16.81 -14.37
C SER A 25 -16.52 16.11 -13.63
N ALA A 26 -16.72 15.78 -12.35
CA ALA A 26 -15.70 15.12 -11.56
C ALA A 26 -15.30 13.76 -12.20
N PRO A 27 -14.00 13.49 -12.36
CA PRO A 27 -13.49 12.27 -12.96
C PRO A 27 -13.81 11.05 -12.07
N LEU A 28 -14.14 9.91 -12.70
CA LEU A 28 -14.42 8.67 -11.96
C LEU A 28 -13.17 8.06 -11.30
N ALA A 29 -11.99 8.24 -11.91
CA ALA A 29 -10.72 7.68 -11.48
C ALA A 29 -9.57 8.64 -11.77
N GLY A 30 -8.37 8.32 -11.28
CA GLY A 30 -7.14 9.07 -11.58
C GLY A 30 -6.45 9.70 -10.37
N TYR A 31 -7.15 9.90 -9.25
CA TYR A 31 -6.52 10.43 -8.04
C TYR A 31 -5.86 9.36 -7.15
N GLY A 32 -6.31 8.10 -7.22
CA GLY A 32 -5.69 6.99 -6.46
C GLY A 32 -5.93 7.02 -4.94
N TYR A 33 -7.03 7.64 -4.48
CA TYR A 33 -7.39 7.67 -3.05
C TYR A 33 -8.58 6.78 -2.68
N GLY A 34 -9.42 6.37 -3.64
CA GLY A 34 -10.69 5.68 -3.37
C GLY A 34 -10.50 4.42 -2.52
N LEU A 35 -9.78 3.42 -3.05
CA LEU A 35 -9.53 2.16 -2.34
C LEU A 35 -8.84 2.31 -0.97
N PRO A 36 -7.71 3.04 -0.83
CA PRO A 36 -7.09 3.22 0.48
C PRO A 36 -8.00 3.93 1.49
N LEU A 37 -8.75 4.95 1.07
CA LEU A 37 -9.68 5.65 1.97
C LEU A 37 -10.88 4.77 2.35
N SER A 38 -11.49 4.07 1.40
CA SER A 38 -12.58 3.12 1.70
C SER A 38 -12.14 2.06 2.70
N ARG A 39 -10.89 1.57 2.61
CA ARG A 39 -10.34 0.62 3.57
C ARG A 39 -10.17 1.22 4.96
N LEU A 40 -9.76 2.50 5.06
CA LEU A 40 -9.73 3.22 6.33
C LEU A 40 -11.13 3.33 6.96
N TYR A 41 -12.16 3.67 6.16
CA TYR A 41 -13.54 3.75 6.66
C TYR A 41 -14.04 2.41 7.21
N ALA A 42 -13.79 1.31 6.50
CA ALA A 42 -14.16 -0.01 6.99
C ALA A 42 -13.41 -0.36 8.30
N ARG A 43 -12.09 -0.12 8.34
CA ARG A 43 -11.24 -0.44 9.50
C ARG A 43 -11.51 0.44 10.72
N TYR A 44 -12.06 1.64 10.53
CA TYR A 44 -12.35 2.54 11.64
C TYR A 44 -13.24 1.88 12.69
N PHE A 45 -14.20 1.04 12.29
CA PHE A 45 -15.03 0.25 13.20
C PHE A 45 -14.71 -1.25 13.17
N GLN A 46 -13.41 -1.58 13.14
CA GLN A 46 -12.89 -2.96 13.19
C GLN A 46 -13.33 -3.87 12.02
N GLY A 47 -13.73 -3.28 10.88
CA GLY A 47 -13.97 -3.98 9.62
C GLY A 47 -12.71 -4.11 8.75
N ASP A 48 -12.88 -4.52 7.50
CA ASP A 48 -11.83 -4.44 6.47
C ASP A 48 -12.43 -4.49 5.05
N ILE A 49 -11.62 -4.13 4.04
CA ILE A 49 -11.91 -4.38 2.62
C ILE A 49 -10.88 -5.34 2.06
N MET A 50 -11.35 -6.33 1.29
CA MET A 50 -10.52 -7.27 0.54
C MET A 50 -10.90 -7.25 -0.94
N LEU A 51 -9.90 -7.35 -1.81
CA LEU A 51 -10.08 -7.45 -3.26
C LEU A 51 -9.53 -8.78 -3.76
N ASN A 52 -10.39 -9.55 -4.43
CA ASN A 52 -10.02 -10.80 -5.08
C ASN A 52 -10.23 -10.63 -6.59
N SER A 53 -9.18 -10.84 -7.38
CA SER A 53 -9.25 -10.64 -8.84
C SER A 53 -8.87 -11.92 -9.56
N TYR A 54 -9.63 -12.24 -10.60
CA TYR A 54 -9.35 -13.31 -11.55
C TYR A 54 -9.11 -12.66 -12.91
N GLU A 55 -7.84 -12.61 -13.32
CA GLU A 55 -7.44 -11.95 -14.57
C GLU A 55 -8.18 -12.55 -15.77
N GLY A 56 -8.73 -11.68 -16.62
CA GLY A 56 -9.56 -12.08 -17.76
C GLY A 56 -11.03 -12.38 -17.43
N TYR A 57 -11.43 -12.40 -16.15
CA TYR A 57 -12.80 -12.66 -15.72
C TYR A 57 -13.43 -11.49 -14.99
N GLY A 58 -12.83 -11.03 -13.88
CA GLY A 58 -13.46 -10.03 -13.03
C GLY A 58 -12.75 -9.80 -11.70
N THR A 59 -13.34 -8.97 -10.85
CA THR A 59 -12.82 -8.64 -9.52
C THR A 59 -13.96 -8.54 -8.51
N ASP A 60 -13.84 -9.26 -7.41
CA ASP A 60 -14.73 -9.20 -6.26
C ASP A 60 -14.17 -8.22 -5.23
N ALA A 61 -15.01 -7.32 -4.74
CA ALA A 61 -14.71 -6.42 -3.63
C ALA A 61 -15.60 -6.75 -2.44
N ILE A 62 -14.98 -7.17 -1.33
CA ILE A 62 -15.69 -7.65 -0.14
C ILE A 62 -15.43 -6.69 1.00
N ILE A 63 -16.50 -6.24 1.67
CA ILE A 63 -16.44 -5.38 2.86
C ILE A 63 -16.89 -6.20 4.06
N TYR A 64 -16.05 -6.28 5.08
CA TYR A 64 -16.37 -6.88 6.37
C TYR A 64 -16.68 -5.79 7.38
N LEU A 65 -17.77 -5.94 8.12
CA LEU A 65 -18.21 -5.02 9.17
C LEU A 65 -18.58 -5.80 10.43
N LYS A 66 -18.54 -5.13 11.58
CA LYS A 66 -19.06 -5.68 12.83
C LYS A 66 -20.57 -5.65 12.81
N VAL A 67 -21.18 -6.79 13.13
CA VAL A 67 -22.64 -6.93 13.22
C VAL A 67 -23.15 -6.29 14.50
N LEU A 68 -22.41 -6.44 15.60
CA LEU A 68 -22.76 -5.90 16.91
C LEU A 68 -22.09 -4.55 17.13
N SER A 69 -22.86 -3.54 17.52
CA SER A 69 -22.35 -2.19 17.79
C SER A 69 -21.36 -2.16 18.96
N SER A 70 -21.52 -3.05 19.95
CA SER A 70 -20.59 -3.19 21.08
C SER A 70 -19.18 -3.61 20.66
N GLU A 71 -19.04 -4.24 19.50
CA GLU A 71 -17.75 -4.65 18.93
C GLU A 71 -17.21 -3.65 17.90
N ALA A 72 -18.03 -2.70 17.47
CA ALA A 72 -17.70 -1.65 16.51
C ALA A 72 -17.00 -0.47 17.20
N SER A 73 -15.90 -0.74 17.90
CA SER A 73 -15.09 0.28 18.56
C SER A 73 -14.19 1.01 17.57
N GLU A 74 -13.92 2.30 17.81
CA GLU A 74 -13.00 3.07 16.97
C GLU A 74 -11.55 2.52 17.01
N MET A 75 -10.95 2.33 15.83
CA MET A 75 -9.54 1.98 15.68
C MET A 75 -8.72 3.25 15.40
N LEU A 76 -8.12 3.81 16.46
CA LEU A 76 -7.34 5.05 16.38
C LEU A 76 -5.83 4.77 16.34
N PRO A 77 -5.04 5.52 15.54
CA PRO A 77 -3.59 5.44 15.60
C PRO A 77 -3.07 6.04 16.92
N VAL A 78 -2.19 5.30 17.61
CA VAL A 78 -1.56 5.76 18.87
C VAL A 78 -0.09 6.02 18.63
N TYR A 79 0.36 7.24 18.92
CA TYR A 79 1.78 7.56 18.89
C TYR A 79 2.48 6.98 20.14
N ASN A 80 3.46 6.10 19.91
CA ASN A 80 4.27 5.48 20.95
C ASN A 80 5.66 5.13 20.41
N LYS A 81 6.52 4.53 21.26
CA LYS A 81 7.88 4.11 20.86
C LYS A 81 7.88 3.14 19.67
N THR A 82 6.86 2.28 19.55
CA THR A 82 6.74 1.34 18.42
C THR A 82 6.38 2.08 17.14
N ALA A 83 5.43 3.03 17.18
CA ALA A 83 5.04 3.85 16.03
C ALA A 83 6.21 4.71 15.53
N SER A 84 7.01 5.30 16.43
CA SER A 84 8.20 6.07 16.07
C SER A 84 9.23 5.24 15.28
N ARG A 85 9.46 3.98 15.65
CA ARG A 85 10.39 3.09 14.93
C ARG A 85 10.00 2.85 13.48
N VAL A 86 8.72 2.94 13.13
CA VAL A 86 8.26 2.79 11.73
C VAL A 86 8.83 3.89 10.84
N TYR A 87 9.00 5.11 11.37
CA TYR A 87 9.52 6.26 10.62
C TYR A 87 11.05 6.32 10.56
N HIS A 88 11.74 5.67 11.50
CA HIS A 88 13.21 5.66 11.59
C HIS A 88 13.82 4.33 11.13
N ARG A 89 13.05 3.49 10.42
CA ARG A 89 13.53 2.18 9.97
C ARG A 89 14.46 2.34 8.78
N ASP A 90 15.67 1.79 8.89
CA ASP A 90 16.61 1.69 7.76
C ASP A 90 16.04 0.83 6.63
N VAL A 91 16.60 0.98 5.42
CA VAL A 91 16.21 0.17 4.26
C VAL A 91 16.38 -1.32 4.61
N PRO A 92 15.29 -2.10 4.65
CA PRO A 92 15.39 -3.50 5.05
C PRO A 92 16.12 -4.32 3.98
N VAL A 93 16.98 -5.23 4.44
CA VAL A 93 17.51 -6.31 3.60
C VAL A 93 16.37 -7.30 3.33
N ASN A 94 16.33 -7.88 2.13
CA ASN A 94 15.26 -8.82 1.78
C ASN A 94 15.39 -10.11 2.61
N ASP A 95 14.32 -10.50 3.30
CA ASP A 95 14.32 -11.71 4.16
C ASP A 95 14.30 -13.02 3.35
N TRP A 96 14.04 -12.94 2.04
CA TRP A 96 13.96 -14.09 1.14
C TRP A 96 14.93 -13.96 -0.03
N SER A 97 15.30 -15.10 -0.61
CA SER A 97 16.07 -15.11 -1.86
C SER A 97 15.28 -14.48 -2.99
N SER A 98 15.87 -13.51 -3.66
CA SER A 98 15.33 -12.86 -4.84
C SER A 98 15.78 -13.61 -6.09
N PRO A 99 14.91 -14.40 -6.76
CA PRO A 99 15.31 -15.18 -7.94
C PRO A 99 15.73 -14.32 -9.15
N TRP A 100 15.49 -13.01 -9.11
CA TRP A 100 15.89 -12.07 -10.15
C TRP A 100 17.34 -11.57 -10.02
N ILE A 101 18.10 -11.97 -8.99
CA ILE A 101 19.52 -11.64 -8.81
C ILE A 101 20.38 -12.91 -9.02
N THR A 102 20.05 -13.72 -10.02
CA THR A 102 20.92 -14.83 -10.44
C THR A 102 21.06 -14.80 -11.95
N ASN A 103 22.25 -14.34 -12.39
CA ASN A 103 22.77 -14.15 -13.77
C ASN A 103 22.44 -12.78 -14.39
N HIS A 104 23.36 -11.87 -14.74
CA HIS A 104 24.80 -11.90 -15.07
C HIS A 104 25.49 -10.58 -14.63
N ASN A 105 26.81 -10.63 -14.44
CA ASN A 105 27.76 -9.56 -14.11
C ASN A 105 27.84 -9.14 -12.64
N GLN A 106 28.72 -9.84 -11.93
CA GLN A 106 29.56 -9.24 -10.91
C GLN A 106 30.18 -7.94 -11.46
N ARG A 107 29.64 -6.79 -11.08
CA ARG A 107 30.47 -5.61 -10.87
C ARG A 107 30.55 -5.41 -9.38
N SER A 108 31.67 -5.90 -8.86
CA SER A 108 32.23 -5.56 -7.56
C SER A 108 32.08 -4.07 -7.30
N PHE A 109 31.10 -3.69 -6.48
CA PHE A 109 31.18 -2.43 -5.75
C PHE A 109 32.15 -2.67 -4.60
N SER A 110 33.44 -2.49 -4.88
CA SER A 110 34.44 -2.32 -3.83
C SER A 110 34.03 -1.11 -2.99
N SER A 111 33.60 -1.35 -1.76
CA SER A 111 33.59 -0.32 -0.73
C SER A 111 35.02 0.19 -0.59
N LEU A 112 35.31 1.39 -1.13
CA LEU A 112 36.51 2.12 -0.74
C LEU A 112 36.33 2.48 0.74
N SER A 113 36.90 1.64 1.60
CA SER A 113 37.33 2.03 2.93
C SER A 113 38.45 3.07 2.76
N SER A 114 38.16 4.35 2.92
CA SER A 114 39.19 5.35 3.24
C SER A 114 39.33 5.41 4.75
N ASN A 115 40.28 4.65 5.29
CA ASN A 115 40.81 4.84 6.63
C ASN A 115 42.03 5.79 6.57
N HIS A 116 42.19 6.58 7.64
CA HIS A 116 43.29 7.49 8.00
C HIS A 116 43.41 8.78 7.17
N LYS A 117 43.49 9.97 7.78
CA LYS A 117 44.20 10.39 9.00
C LYS A 117 43.38 11.38 9.83
#